data_AF-A0A953QXF6-F1
#
_entry.id   AF-A0A953QXF6-F1
#
_cell.length_a   1.000
_cell.length_b   1.000
_cell.length_c   1.000
_cell.angle_alpha   90.00
_cell.angle_beta   90.00
_cell.angle_gamma   90.00
#
_symmetry.space_group_name_H-M   'P 1'
#
loop_
_entity.id
_entity.type
_entity.pdbx_description
1 polymer ?
#
loop_
_entity_poly.entity_id
_entity_poly.type
_entity_poly.pdbx_seq_one_letter_code
_entity_poly.pdbx_strand_id
1 'polypeptide(L)' 'MESITTNNGRSLNAILSAHAQWVDGVATAFRCILDGETLNGAELQDANFRRAIIRRTTLLDADLS' A
#
# COMPACT_ATOMS: atom_id res chain seq x y z
N MET A 1 -0.64 -11.84 -12.14
CA MET A 1 -0.84 -11.09 -10.88
C MET A 1 -1.87 -10.02 -11.15
N GLU A 2 -3.06 -10.18 -10.57
CA GLU A 2 -4.10 -9.16 -10.65
C GLU A 2 -3.66 -7.97 -9.80
N SER A 3 -3.62 -6.77 -10.38
CA SER A 3 -3.30 -5.57 -9.62
C SER A 3 -4.52 -5.18 -8.81
N ILE A 4 -4.44 -5.29 -7.49
CA ILE A 4 -5.45 -4.72 -6.59
C ILE A 4 -5.55 -3.22 -6.88
N THR A 5 -6.78 -2.77 -7.12
CA THR A 5 -7.09 -1.36 -7.36
C THR A 5 -7.81 -0.81 -6.14
N THR A 6 -7.28 0.27 -5.58
CA THR A 6 -7.84 0.92 -4.39
C THR A 6 -9.11 1.69 -4.72
N ASN A 7 -9.86 2.11 -3.70
CA ASN A 7 -11.12 2.84 -3.87
C ASN A 7 -11.00 4.13 -4.69
N ASN A 8 -9.79 4.72 -4.74
CA ASN A 8 -9.47 5.94 -5.48
C ASN A 8 -8.95 5.66 -6.91
N GLY A 9 -9.05 4.42 -7.38
CA GLY A 9 -8.68 4.01 -8.75
C GLY A 9 -7.18 3.87 -8.99
N ARG A 10 -6.34 3.87 -7.95
CA ARG A 10 -4.89 3.65 -8.07
C ARG A 10 -4.55 2.18 -7.89
N SER A 11 -3.50 1.73 -8.56
CA SER A 11 -2.91 0.42 -8.28
C SER A 11 -2.25 0.43 -6.91
N LEU A 12 -2.46 -0.63 -6.13
CA LEU A 12 -1.78 -0.86 -4.84
C LEU A 12 -0.25 -0.75 -5.00
N ASN A 13 0.31 -1.37 -6.04
CA ASN A 13 1.76 -1.37 -6.28
C ASN A 13 2.29 0.04 -6.57
N ALA A 14 1.52 0.87 -7.27
CA ALA A 14 1.89 2.26 -7.50
C ALA A 14 1.91 3.08 -6.20
N ILE A 15 0.97 2.83 -5.29
CA ILE A 15 0.95 3.46 -3.97
C ILE A 15 2.16 3.01 -3.13
N LEU A 16 2.46 1.71 -3.10
CA LEU A 16 3.58 1.16 -2.33
C LEU A 16 4.93 1.66 -2.87
N SER A 17 5.10 1.70 -4.19
CA SER A 17 6.31 2.24 -4.83
C SER A 17 6.51 3.73 -4.54
N ALA A 18 5.45 4.53 -4.67
CA ALA A 18 5.50 5.94 -4.29
C ALA A 18 5.79 6.11 -2.78
N HIS A 19 5.28 5.22 -1.94
CA HIS A 19 5.53 5.31 -0.50
C HIS A 19 6.98 4.99 -0.14
N ALA A 20 7.59 3.98 -0.76
CA ALA A 20 9.01 3.66 -0.55
C ALA A 20 9.89 4.87 -0.88
N GLN A 21 9.66 5.50 -2.03
CA GLN A 21 10.35 6.75 -2.42
C GLN A 21 10.11 7.88 -1.41
N TRP A 22 8.90 8.00 -0.87
CA TRP A 22 8.60 9.00 0.15
C TRP A 22 9.35 8.74 1.46
N VAL A 23 9.53 7.47 1.86
CA VAL A 23 10.35 7.10 3.02
C VAL A 23 11.82 7.49 2.80
N ASP A 24 12.31 7.38 1.57
CA ASP A 24 13.66 7.79 1.16
C ASP A 24 13.83 9.31 0.96
N GLY A 25 12.76 10.09 1.17
CA GLY A 25 12.80 11.55 1.11
C GLY A 25 12.66 12.15 -0.30
N VAL A 26 12.18 11.37 -1.27
CA VAL A 26 11.87 11.90 -2.61
C VAL A 26 10.73 12.91 -2.53
N ALA A 27 11.01 14.17 -2.87
CA ALA A 27 10.10 15.29 -2.66
C ALA A 27 8.76 15.20 -3.42
N THR A 28 8.73 14.51 -4.55
CA THR A 28 7.52 14.32 -5.38
C THR A 28 6.71 13.09 -5.01
N ALA A 29 7.26 12.24 -4.13
CA ALA A 29 6.62 11.00 -3.71
C ALA A 29 5.63 11.25 -2.56
N PHE A 30 4.72 10.30 -2.33
CA PHE A 30 3.65 10.47 -1.33
C PHE A 30 3.55 9.29 -0.37
N ARG A 31 3.14 9.59 0.85
CA ARG A 31 2.88 8.63 1.92
C ARG A 31 1.76 7.66 1.53
N CYS A 32 1.93 6.37 1.84
CA CYS A 32 0.88 5.38 1.68
C CYS A 32 -0.32 5.69 2.59
N ILE A 33 -1.51 5.81 1.98
CA ILE A 33 -2.80 5.94 2.65
C ILE A 33 -3.73 4.88 2.05
N LEU A 34 -4.07 3.87 2.85
CA LEU A 34 -4.94 2.76 2.50
C LEU A 34 -6.14 2.69 3.47
N ASP A 35 -6.51 3.83 4.05
CA ASP A 35 -7.56 3.91 5.07
C ASP A 35 -8.91 3.43 4.53
N GLY A 36 -9.42 2.34 5.09
CA GLY A 36 -10.67 1.71 4.65
C GLY A 36 -10.57 0.81 3.41
N GLU A 37 -9.37 0.50 2.92
CA GLU A 37 -9.19 -0.41 1.77
C GLU A 37 -9.42 -1.89 2.13
N THR A 38 -9.80 -2.68 1.13
CA THR A 38 -9.84 -4.14 1.24
C THR A 38 -8.70 -4.74 0.42
N LEU A 39 -7.73 -5.31 1.13
CA LEU A 39 -6.49 -5.86 0.57
C LEU A 39 -6.38 -7.36 0.93
N ASN A 40 -7.50 -8.06 0.92
CA ASN A 40 -7.53 -9.47 1.22
C ASN A 40 -6.78 -10.27 0.14
N GLY A 41 -6.00 -11.27 0.55
CA GLY A 41 -5.16 -12.07 -0.35
C GLY A 41 -4.02 -11.28 -1.00
N ALA A 42 -3.75 -10.05 -0.56
CA ALA A 42 -2.71 -9.23 -1.15
C ALA A 42 -1.32 -9.79 -0.86
N GLU A 43 -0.50 -9.88 -1.90
CA GLU A 43 0.93 -10.12 -1.82
C GLU A 43 1.61 -8.81 -1.42
N LEU A 44 1.98 -8.68 -0.14
CA LEU A 44 2.56 -7.47 0.47
C LEU A 44 3.97 -7.74 1.04
N GLN A 45 4.63 -8.80 0.57
CA GLN A 45 6.02 -9.08 0.92
C GLN A 45 6.88 -7.86 0.54
N ASP A 46 7.87 -7.56 1.36
CA ASP A 46 8.79 -6.42 1.18
C ASP A 46 8.12 -5.03 1.20
N ALA A 47 6.80 -4.92 1.41
CA ALA A 47 6.10 -3.65 1.44
C ALA A 47 6.53 -2.81 2.66
N ASN A 48 7.13 -1.65 2.41
CA ASN A 48 7.52 -0.74 3.47
C ASN A 48 6.31 0.05 3.99
N PHE A 49 5.74 -0.37 5.11
CA PHE A 49 4.63 0.37 5.78
C PHE A 49 5.11 1.39 6.82
N ARG A 50 6.39 1.79 6.81
CA ARG A 50 6.93 2.75 7.79
C ARG A 50 6.18 4.08 7.66
N ARG A 51 5.50 4.44 8.75
CA ARG A 51 4.61 5.61 8.82
C ARG A 51 3.44 5.51 7.84
N ALA A 52 3.04 4.39 7.25
CA ALA A 52 1.82 4.33 6.44
C ALA A 52 0.55 4.64 7.26
N ILE A 53 -0.54 5.05 6.60
CA ILE A 53 -1.88 5.10 7.22
C ILE A 53 -2.70 3.92 6.67
N ILE A 54 -2.87 2.89 7.49
CA ILE A 54 -3.58 1.64 7.16
C ILE A 54 -4.74 1.39 8.14
N ARG A 55 -5.41 2.47 8.56
CA ARG A 55 -6.54 2.37 9.49
C ARG A 55 -7.73 1.76 8.76
N ARG A 56 -8.52 0.92 9.44
CA ARG A 56 -9.72 0.28 8.85
C ARG A 56 -9.45 -0.52 7.57
N THR A 57 -8.20 -0.85 7.27
CA THR A 57 -7.83 -1.70 6.14
C THR A 57 -8.08 -3.16 6.51
N THR A 58 -8.69 -3.93 5.61
CA THR A 58 -8.81 -5.38 5.78
C THR A 58 -7.68 -6.09 5.03
N LEU A 59 -7.06 -7.07 5.68
CA LEU A 59 -5.85 -7.78 5.25
C LEU A 59 -6.03 -9.31 5.40
N LEU A 60 -7.25 -9.81 5.22
CA LEU A 60 -7.51 -11.25 5.39
C LEU A 60 -6.72 -12.03 4.35
N ASP A 61 -5.98 -13.06 4.78
CA ASP A 61 -5.10 -13.87 3.93
C ASP A 61 -4.03 -13.08 3.15
N ALA A 62 -3.75 -11.83 3.55
CA ALA A 62 -2.66 -11.06 2.96
C ALA A 62 -1.31 -11.62 3.44
N ASP A 63 -0.36 -11.71 2.52
CA ASP A 63 1.00 -12.14 2.80
C ASP A 63 1.87 -10.92 3.13
N LEU A 64 2.24 -10.78 4.41
CA LEU A 64 3.06 -9.69 4.96
C LEU A 64 4.47 -10.17 5.37
N SER A 65 4.81 -11.42 5.04
CA SER A 65 6.02 -12.08 5.54
C SER A 65 7.32 -11.53 4.96
#